data_AF-A0A845WRV8-F1
#
_entry.id   AF-A0A845WRV8-F1
#
_cell.length_a   1.000
_cell.length_b   1.000
_cell.length_c   1.000
_cell.angle_alpha   90.00
_cell.angle_beta   90.00
_cell.angle_gamma   90.00
#
_symmetry.space_group_name_H-M   'P 1'
#
loop_
_entity.id
_entity.type
_entity.pdbx_description
1 polymer ?
#
loop_
_entity_poly.entity_id
_entity_poly.type
_entity_poly.pdbx_seq_one_letter_code
_entity_poly.pdbx_strand_id
1 'polypeptide(L)'
;MSVNQMIINGVLGGLVSITASSAYVKLSAAAFIGMVAGWLVVFLVGYFNKLKIDDPVGAISVHLGCGIWGTLAVVLSNQNKLPCDQINAPLCNTNGLALIERSQQLGIQVFGLFVVLLFTLAFSWVTWSRLKTLIGIRVSDEDELKGLDLQLHDVETYHGFRKEEV
;
A
#
# COMPACT_ATOMS: atom_id res chain seq x y z
N MET A 1 8.71 -10.40 11.75
CA MET A 1 9.26 -10.43 10.37
C MET A 1 10.76 -10.68 10.42
N SER A 2 11.28 -11.51 9.51
CA SER A 2 12.72 -11.73 9.39
C SER A 2 13.42 -10.51 8.78
N VAL A 3 14.75 -10.42 8.94
CA VAL A 3 15.55 -9.34 8.33
C VAL A 3 15.37 -9.33 6.80
N ASN A 4 15.36 -10.50 6.17
CA ASN A 4 15.16 -10.64 4.72
C ASN A 4 13.79 -10.09 4.28
N GLN A 5 12.74 -10.34 5.07
CA GLN A 5 11.41 -9.83 4.79
C GLN A 5 11.34 -8.29 4.95
N MET A 6 12.09 -7.73 5.91
CA MET A 6 12.17 -6.27 6.08
C MET A 6 12.93 -5.59 4.94
N ILE A 7 13.97 -6.22 4.39
CA ILE A 7 14.69 -5.72 3.21
C ILE A 7 13.74 -5.66 2.01
N ILE A 8 12.99 -6.75 1.76
CA ILE A 8 12.01 -6.80 0.67
C ILE A 8 10.93 -5.74 0.85
N ASN A 9 10.38 -5.59 2.06
CA ASN A 9 9.38 -4.55 2.34
C ASN A 9 9.95 -3.13 2.16
N GLY A 10 11.25 -2.91 2.42
CA GLY A 10 11.93 -1.66 2.08
C GLY A 10 11.93 -1.37 0.59
N VAL A 11 12.29 -2.35 -0.24
CA VAL A 11 12.27 -2.24 -1.71
C VAL A 11 10.84 -2.00 -2.21
N LEU A 12 9.88 -2.80 -1.75
CA LEU A 12 8.48 -2.66 -2.13
C LEU A 12 7.89 -1.32 -1.70
N GLY A 13 8.20 -0.85 -0.48
CA GLY A 13 7.77 0.46 0.01
C GLY A 13 8.28 1.61 -0.86
N GLY A 14 9.52 1.51 -1.35
CA GLY A 14 10.07 2.47 -2.32
C GLY A 14 9.34 2.46 -3.67
N LEU A 15 9.08 1.27 -4.22
CA LEU A 15 8.34 1.09 -5.48
C LEU A 15 6.89 1.62 -5.37
N VAL A 16 6.21 1.32 -4.26
CA VAL A 16 4.87 1.86 -3.98
C VAL A 16 4.92 3.38 -3.89
N SER A 17 5.87 3.94 -3.14
CA SER A 17 5.91 5.40 -2.88
C SER A 17 6.19 6.23 -4.13
N ILE A 18 6.96 5.70 -5.09
CA ILE A 18 7.24 6.44 -6.33
C ILE A 18 6.07 6.38 -7.32
N THR A 19 5.11 5.46 -7.16
CA THR A 19 4.08 5.15 -8.16
C THR A 19 3.31 6.40 -8.61
N ALA A 20 2.78 7.18 -7.66
CA ALA A 20 1.94 8.35 -7.95
C ALA A 20 2.69 9.51 -8.64
N SER A 21 4.02 9.58 -8.49
CA SER A 21 4.84 10.70 -8.94
C SER A 21 5.90 10.34 -9.98
N SER A 22 5.98 9.06 -10.37
CA SER A 22 7.03 8.48 -11.22
C SER A 22 7.27 9.22 -12.54
N ALA A 23 6.21 9.73 -13.16
CA ALA A 23 6.30 10.49 -14.41
C ALA A 23 6.63 11.99 -14.22
N TYR A 24 6.63 12.49 -12.98
CA TYR A 24 6.57 13.94 -12.68
C TYR A 24 7.75 14.46 -11.84
N VAL A 25 8.55 13.57 -11.26
CA VAL A 25 9.69 13.92 -10.39
C VAL A 25 11.04 13.66 -11.07
N LYS A 26 12.07 14.42 -10.67
CA LYS A 26 13.46 14.15 -11.11
C LYS A 26 14.01 12.92 -10.39
N LEU A 27 15.07 12.33 -10.94
CA LEU A 27 15.76 11.19 -10.34
C LEU A 27 16.18 11.42 -8.88
N SER A 28 16.66 12.63 -8.54
CA SER A 28 17.04 12.96 -7.16
C SER A 28 15.85 12.94 -6.18
N ALA A 29 14.69 13.44 -6.62
CA ALA A 29 13.46 13.38 -5.85
C ALA A 29 12.93 11.95 -5.74
N ALA A 30 13.01 11.15 -6.81
CA ALA A 30 12.65 9.74 -6.77
C ALA A 30 13.49 8.94 -5.75
N ALA A 31 14.81 9.16 -5.74
CA ALA A 31 15.71 8.54 -4.76
C ALA A 31 15.36 8.94 -3.32
N PHE A 32 15.05 10.22 -3.10
CA PHE A 32 14.61 10.72 -1.79
C PHE A 32 13.30 10.08 -1.32
N ILE A 33 12.29 10.01 -2.19
CA ILE A 33 10.98 9.39 -1.89
C ILE A 33 11.16 7.92 -1.48
N GLY A 34 11.97 7.17 -2.24
CA GLY A 34 12.26 5.76 -1.95
C GLY A 34 13.03 5.56 -0.65
N MET A 35 14.03 6.41 -0.36
CA MET A 35 14.79 6.36 0.89
C MET A 35 13.89 6.58 2.11
N VAL A 36 13.03 7.60 2.08
CA VAL A 36 12.07 7.87 3.17
C VAL A 36 11.10 6.69 3.33
N ALA A 37 10.63 6.10 2.24
CA ALA A 37 9.74 4.95 2.27
C ALA A 37 10.39 3.71 2.91
N GLY A 38 11.64 3.43 2.55
CA GLY A 38 12.41 2.30 3.11
C GLY A 38 12.64 2.43 4.61
N TRP A 39 12.83 3.65 5.11
CA TRP A 39 12.87 3.91 6.55
C TRP A 39 11.47 3.77 7.17
N LEU A 40 10.47 4.42 6.59
CA LEU A 40 9.10 4.48 7.08
C LEU A 40 8.46 3.08 7.26
N VAL A 41 8.65 2.18 6.30
CA VAL A 41 8.03 0.84 6.34
C VAL A 41 8.49 0.03 7.56
N VAL A 42 9.75 0.22 8.01
CA VAL A 42 10.29 -0.48 9.18
C VAL A 42 9.55 -0.06 10.45
N PHE A 43 9.28 1.25 10.60
CA PHE A 43 8.52 1.77 11.73
C PHE A 43 7.06 1.32 11.68
N LEU A 44 6.44 1.35 10.50
CA LEU A 44 5.05 0.97 10.32
C LEU A 44 4.81 -0.51 10.65
N VAL A 45 5.68 -1.41 10.18
CA VAL A 45 5.61 -2.83 10.54
C VAL A 45 5.68 -2.99 12.06
N GLY A 46 6.64 -2.33 12.71
CA GLY A 46 6.76 -2.35 14.17
C GLY A 46 5.53 -1.80 14.88
N TYR A 47 4.91 -0.75 14.34
CA TYR A 47 3.71 -0.13 14.85
C TYR A 47 2.48 -1.05 14.76
N PHE A 48 2.20 -1.62 13.59
CA PHE A 48 1.06 -2.53 13.41
C PHE A 48 1.20 -3.82 14.21
N ASN A 49 2.43 -4.35 14.35
CA ASN A 49 2.71 -5.47 15.24
C ASN A 49 2.38 -5.13 16.71
N LYS A 50 2.74 -3.93 17.18
CA LYS A 50 2.39 -3.47 18.54
C LYS A 50 0.88 -3.35 18.74
N LEU A 51 0.14 -3.00 17.70
CA LEU A 51 -1.32 -2.96 17.71
C LEU A 51 -1.97 -4.35 17.62
N LYS A 52 -1.17 -5.44 17.51
CA LYS A 52 -1.66 -6.81 17.31
C LYS A 52 -2.56 -6.95 16.09
N ILE A 53 -2.27 -6.17 15.04
CA ILE A 53 -2.91 -6.31 13.74
C ILE A 53 -2.15 -7.40 12.97
N ASP A 54 -2.87 -8.46 12.59
CA ASP A 54 -2.33 -9.60 11.86
C ASP A 54 -2.13 -9.24 10.37
N ASP A 55 -0.99 -8.64 10.07
CA ASP A 55 -0.54 -8.28 8.72
C ASP A 55 0.68 -9.14 8.33
N PRO A 56 0.47 -10.39 7.88
CA PRO A 56 1.52 -11.40 7.78
C PRO A 56 2.67 -11.03 6.83
N VAL A 57 2.34 -10.28 5.77
CA VAL A 57 3.31 -9.85 4.75
C VAL A 57 3.73 -8.38 4.89
N GLY A 58 3.10 -7.61 5.78
CA GLY A 58 3.33 -6.17 5.91
C GLY A 58 2.64 -5.35 4.83
N ALA A 59 1.53 -5.85 4.26
CA ALA A 59 0.81 -5.21 3.17
C ALA A 59 0.26 -3.84 3.58
N ILE A 60 -0.20 -3.67 4.83
CA ILE A 60 -0.69 -2.39 5.33
C ILE A 60 0.48 -1.40 5.43
N SER A 61 1.62 -1.86 5.94
CA SER A 61 2.82 -1.01 6.07
C SER A 61 3.33 -0.53 4.71
N VAL A 62 3.45 -1.46 3.75
CA VAL A 62 3.96 -1.22 2.40
C VAL A 62 2.97 -0.44 1.53
N HIS A 63 1.71 -0.89 1.43
CA HIS A 63 0.77 -0.32 0.47
C HIS A 63 -0.02 0.84 1.02
N LEU A 64 -0.54 0.74 2.26
CA LEU A 64 -1.27 1.85 2.86
C LEU A 64 -0.31 2.94 3.33
N GLY A 65 0.63 2.61 4.20
CA GLY A 65 1.51 3.60 4.82
C GLY A 65 2.49 4.25 3.85
N CYS A 66 3.31 3.46 3.13
CA CYS A 66 4.20 4.04 2.12
C CYS A 66 3.41 4.60 0.92
N GLY A 67 2.24 4.07 0.59
CA GLY A 67 1.34 4.66 -0.41
C GLY A 67 0.89 6.07 -0.04
N ILE A 68 0.45 6.28 1.21
CA ILE A 68 0.12 7.61 1.73
C ILE A 68 1.31 8.56 1.59
N TRP A 69 2.51 8.14 2.00
CA TRP A 69 3.73 8.93 1.83
C TRP A 69 3.97 9.28 0.35
N GLY A 70 3.90 8.31 -0.55
CA GLY A 70 4.09 8.50 -1.98
C GLY A 70 3.11 9.48 -2.62
N THR A 71 1.83 9.37 -2.25
CA THR A 71 0.77 10.30 -2.70
C THR A 71 1.04 11.73 -2.23
N LEU A 72 1.44 11.92 -0.96
CA LEU A 72 1.79 13.25 -0.45
C LEU A 72 3.06 13.79 -1.13
N ALA A 73 4.02 12.93 -1.44
CA ALA A 73 5.28 13.29 -2.09
C ALA A 73 5.12 13.77 -3.54
N VAL A 74 3.93 13.62 -4.16
CA VAL A 74 3.62 14.21 -5.49
C VAL A 74 3.84 15.73 -5.50
N VAL A 75 3.76 16.42 -4.36
CA VAL A 75 4.09 17.85 -4.24
C VAL A 75 5.55 18.19 -4.60
N LEU A 76 6.44 17.19 -4.63
CA LEU A 76 7.83 17.32 -5.05
C LEU A 76 7.99 17.30 -6.59
N SER A 77 6.91 17.06 -7.34
CA SER A 77 6.91 17.09 -8.80
C SER A 77 7.24 18.48 -9.35
N ASN A 78 7.81 18.52 -10.56
CA ASN A 78 7.97 19.78 -11.28
C ASN A 78 6.64 20.12 -11.95
N GLN A 79 5.84 20.95 -11.29
CA GLN A 79 4.52 21.40 -11.77
C GLN A 79 4.59 22.11 -13.14
N ASN A 80 5.77 22.59 -13.56
CA ASN A 80 6.02 23.25 -14.85
C ASN A 80 6.24 22.28 -16.04
N LYS A 81 6.10 20.97 -15.83
CA LYS A 81 6.24 19.93 -16.87
C LYS A 81 5.07 18.95 -16.86
N LEU A 82 3.85 19.41 -16.54
CA LEU A 82 2.72 18.66 -17.09
C LEU A 82 2.75 18.88 -18.61
N PRO A 83 2.77 17.82 -19.44
CA PRO A 83 2.49 17.96 -20.84
C PRO A 83 0.97 18.13 -20.97
N CYS A 84 0.49 19.31 -20.61
CA CYS A 84 -0.87 19.77 -20.90
C CYS A 84 -1.16 19.73 -22.41
N ASP A 85 -0.10 19.72 -23.23
CA ASP A 85 -0.14 19.62 -24.69
C ASP A 85 -0.22 18.18 -25.25
N GLN A 86 0.01 17.12 -24.46
CA GLN A 86 0.09 15.75 -25.02
C GLN A 86 -1.04 14.81 -24.62
N ILE A 87 -1.89 15.23 -23.69
CA ILE A 87 -3.04 14.46 -23.25
C ILE A 87 -4.19 15.45 -23.20
N ASN A 88 -5.31 15.16 -23.87
CA ASN A 88 -6.58 15.86 -23.71
C ASN A 88 -7.14 15.62 -22.28
N ALA A 89 -6.35 15.95 -21.27
CA ALA A 89 -6.70 15.85 -19.87
C ALA A 89 -7.69 17.01 -19.58
N PRO A 90 -8.94 16.72 -19.18
CA PRO A 90 -9.95 17.75 -18.94
C PRO A 90 -9.54 18.82 -17.90
N LEU A 91 -8.54 18.53 -17.06
CA LEU A 91 -7.95 19.44 -16.09
C LEU A 91 -7.05 20.53 -16.70
N CYS A 92 -6.63 20.39 -17.97
CA CYS A 92 -5.77 21.35 -18.67
C CYS A 92 -6.54 22.35 -19.55
N ASN A 93 -7.87 22.23 -19.65
CA ASN A 93 -8.73 23.19 -20.37
C ASN A 93 -9.05 24.42 -19.50
N THR A 94 -8.03 25.04 -18.95
CA THR A 94 -8.14 26.25 -18.13
C THR A 94 -7.46 27.41 -18.84
N ASN A 95 -7.84 27.75 -20.07
CA ASN A 95 -7.59 29.06 -20.72
C ASN A 95 -6.22 29.76 -20.44
N GLY A 96 -5.11 29.04 -20.36
CA GLY A 96 -3.78 29.61 -20.05
C GLY A 96 -3.53 29.96 -18.57
N LEU A 97 -4.32 29.43 -17.64
CA LEU A 97 -4.34 29.76 -16.21
C LEU A 97 -4.27 28.49 -15.33
N ALA A 98 -3.17 27.73 -15.35
CA ALA A 98 -2.98 26.63 -14.39
C ALA A 98 -1.50 26.34 -14.08
N LEU A 99 -0.82 27.31 -13.49
CA LEU A 99 0.22 26.97 -12.53
C LEU A 99 -0.50 26.64 -11.22
N ILE A 100 -0.64 25.35 -10.90
CA ILE A 100 -1.10 24.94 -9.58
C ILE A 100 0.04 25.27 -8.59
N GLU A 101 -0.27 25.92 -7.48
CA GLU A 101 0.71 26.12 -6.42
C GLU A 101 0.96 24.80 -5.68
N ARG A 102 2.16 24.63 -5.10
CA ARG A 102 2.49 23.42 -4.31
C ARG A 102 1.47 23.16 -3.18
N SER A 103 0.94 24.23 -2.58
CA SER A 103 -0.11 24.19 -1.54
C SER A 103 -1.41 23.56 -2.08
N GLN A 104 -1.85 23.99 -3.26
CA GLN A 104 -3.02 23.45 -3.94
C GLN A 104 -2.81 22.00 -4.35
N GLN A 105 -1.61 21.66 -4.88
CA GLN A 105 -1.28 20.28 -5.21
C GLN A 105 -1.37 19.37 -3.99
N LEU A 106 -0.77 19.78 -2.85
CA LEU A 106 -0.85 19.03 -1.60
C LEU A 106 -2.31 18.87 -1.16
N GLY A 107 -3.12 19.93 -1.25
CA GLY A 107 -4.55 19.89 -0.95
C GLY A 107 -5.32 18.86 -1.79
N ILE A 108 -5.04 18.79 -3.09
CA ILE A 108 -5.62 17.80 -4.01
C ILE A 108 -5.22 16.38 -3.59
N GLN A 109 -3.94 16.14 -3.27
CA GLN A 109 -3.46 14.81 -2.87
C GLN A 109 -4.08 14.36 -1.54
N VAL A 110 -4.16 15.26 -0.56
CA VAL A 110 -4.80 14.99 0.73
C VAL A 110 -6.28 14.69 0.53
N PHE A 111 -7.01 15.48 -0.25
CA PHE A 111 -8.42 15.24 -0.53
C PHE A 111 -8.64 13.91 -1.23
N GLY A 112 -7.86 13.60 -2.28
CA GLY A 112 -7.93 12.32 -2.98
C GLY A 112 -7.66 11.13 -2.05
N LEU A 113 -6.66 11.24 -1.17
CA LEU A 113 -6.35 10.25 -0.15
C LEU A 113 -7.53 10.01 0.79
N PHE A 114 -8.19 11.07 1.28
CA PHE A 114 -9.39 10.94 2.11
C PHE A 114 -10.53 10.24 1.38
N VAL A 115 -10.80 10.61 0.13
CA VAL A 115 -11.85 10.00 -0.69
C VAL A 115 -11.58 8.51 -0.88
N VAL A 116 -10.35 8.14 -1.28
CA VAL A 116 -9.98 6.74 -1.49
C VAL A 116 -10.04 5.94 -0.19
N LEU A 117 -9.50 6.48 0.92
CA LEU A 117 -9.56 5.80 2.22
C LEU A 117 -10.99 5.53 2.67
N LEU A 118 -11.88 6.53 2.58
CA LEU A 118 -13.27 6.38 2.98
C LEU A 118 -13.99 5.37 2.10
N PHE A 119 -13.81 5.45 0.78
CA PHE A 119 -14.41 4.50 -0.14
C PHE A 119 -13.92 3.08 0.12
N THR A 120 -12.60 2.87 0.18
CA THR A 120 -12.00 1.54 0.38
C THR A 120 -12.41 0.95 1.72
N LEU A 121 -12.35 1.71 2.82
CA LEU A 121 -12.74 1.19 4.13
C LEU A 121 -14.24 0.84 4.18
N ALA A 122 -15.11 1.72 3.68
CA ALA A 122 -16.55 1.47 3.67
C ALA A 122 -16.90 0.26 2.77
N PHE A 123 -16.37 0.24 1.55
CA PHE A 123 -16.65 -0.82 0.59
C PHE A 123 -16.09 -2.17 1.03
N SER A 124 -14.84 -2.20 1.54
CA SER A 124 -14.25 -3.42 2.10
C SER A 124 -15.03 -3.88 3.33
N TRP A 125 -15.38 -3.00 4.26
CA TRP A 125 -16.16 -3.38 5.44
C TRP A 125 -17.51 -4.02 5.07
N VAL A 126 -18.25 -3.40 4.14
CA VAL A 126 -19.51 -3.97 3.64
C VAL A 126 -19.26 -5.32 2.97
N THR A 127 -18.31 -5.39 2.04
CA THR A 127 -18.03 -6.61 1.26
C THR A 127 -17.63 -7.76 2.16
N TRP A 128 -16.63 -7.58 3.03
CA TRP A 128 -16.14 -8.63 3.91
C TRP A 128 -17.19 -9.04 4.95
N SER A 129 -17.97 -8.10 5.48
CA SER A 129 -19.06 -8.42 6.42
C SER A 129 -20.14 -9.26 5.74
N ARG A 130 -20.52 -8.93 4.50
CA ARG A 130 -21.51 -9.72 3.75
C ARG A 130 -20.99 -11.11 3.40
N LEU A 131 -19.77 -11.22 2.89
CA LEU A 131 -19.16 -12.52 2.59
C LEU A 131 -19.05 -13.39 3.85
N LYS A 132 -18.63 -12.80 4.98
CA LYS A 132 -18.58 -13.50 6.27
C LYS A 132 -19.94 -14.09 6.66
N THR A 133 -21.04 -13.36 6.44
CA THR A 133 -22.39 -13.84 6.79
C THR A 133 -22.99 -14.82 5.80
N LEU A 134 -22.61 -14.76 4.52
CA LEU A 134 -23.23 -15.57 3.46
C LEU A 134 -22.53 -16.90 3.24
N ILE A 135 -21.20 -16.89 3.22
CA ILE A 135 -20.39 -18.07 2.87
C ILE A 135 -19.33 -18.41 3.92
N GLY A 136 -18.97 -17.47 4.79
CA GLY A 136 -17.79 -17.60 5.64
C GLY A 136 -16.50 -17.40 4.82
N ILE A 137 -15.53 -16.66 5.37
CA ILE A 137 -14.29 -16.31 4.66
C ILE A 137 -13.01 -16.80 5.35
N ARG A 138 -13.14 -17.39 6.55
CA ARG A 138 -12.04 -17.99 7.31
C ARG A 138 -12.39 -19.45 7.54
N VAL A 139 -11.37 -20.30 7.47
CA VAL A 139 -11.51 -21.73 7.80
C VAL A 139 -11.77 -21.92 9.29
N SER A 140 -12.09 -23.16 9.69
CA SER A 140 -12.23 -23.50 11.11
C SER A 140 -10.87 -23.40 11.83
N ASP A 141 -10.90 -23.16 13.14
CA ASP A 141 -9.67 -23.09 13.95
C ASP A 141 -8.89 -24.42 13.91
N GLU A 142 -9.61 -25.55 13.82
CA GLU A 142 -9.01 -26.88 13.68
C GLU A 142 -8.25 -27.02 12.35
N ASP A 143 -8.85 -26.58 11.24
CA ASP A 143 -8.22 -26.62 9.92
C ASP A 143 -7.06 -25.62 9.82
N GLU A 144 -7.17 -24.47 10.47
CA GLU A 144 -6.10 -23.46 10.54
C GLU A 144 -4.87 -24.02 11.28
N LEU A 145 -5.07 -24.79 12.36
CA LEU A 145 -3.99 -25.42 13.13
C LEU A 145 -3.32 -26.58 12.37
N LYS A 146 -4.09 -27.39 11.64
CA LYS A 146 -3.56 -28.50 10.82
C LYS A 146 -2.79 -28.00 9.59
N GLY A 147 -3.12 -26.80 9.11
CA GLY A 147 -2.53 -26.20 7.92
C GLY A 147 -3.37 -26.43 6.67
N LEU A 148 -3.54 -25.35 5.90
CA LEU A 148 -4.41 -25.32 4.72
C LEU A 148 -3.91 -26.19 3.56
N ASP A 149 -2.60 -26.40 3.44
CA ASP A 149 -2.01 -27.24 2.40
C ASP A 149 -2.52 -28.68 2.50
N LEU A 150 -2.60 -29.23 3.72
CA LEU A 150 -3.12 -30.57 3.96
C LEU A 150 -4.65 -30.60 3.78
N GLN A 151 -5.38 -29.64 4.35
CA GLN A 151 -6.85 -29.65 4.34
C GLN A 151 -7.47 -29.35 2.97
N LEU A 152 -6.88 -28.44 2.19
CA LEU A 152 -7.44 -28.02 0.90
C LEU A 152 -6.78 -28.68 -0.30
N HIS A 153 -5.52 -29.11 -0.15
CA HIS A 153 -4.72 -29.59 -1.28
C HIS A 153 -4.19 -31.01 -1.10
N ASP A 154 -4.43 -31.66 0.05
CA ASP A 154 -3.98 -33.03 0.38
C ASP A 154 -2.48 -33.25 0.10
N VAL A 155 -1.69 -32.19 0.35
CA VAL A 155 -0.23 -32.21 0.14
C VAL A 155 0.50 -31.70 1.37
N GLU A 156 1.58 -32.39 1.73
CA GLU A 156 2.58 -31.88 2.65
C GLU A 156 3.65 -31.12 1.88
N THR A 157 3.66 -29.79 2.02
CA THR A 157 4.62 -28.92 1.30
C THR A 157 6.05 -29.06 1.81
N TYR A 158 6.24 -29.42 3.09
CA TYR A 158 7.56 -29.57 3.70
C TYR A 158 7.63 -30.81 4.60
N HIS A 159 8.49 -31.77 4.23
CA HIS A 159 8.74 -32.95 5.06
C HIS A 159 9.55 -32.59 6.32
N GLY A 160 9.08 -33.00 7.50
CA GLY A 160 9.83 -32.91 8.77
C GLY A 160 9.46 -31.78 9.72
N PHE A 161 8.47 -30.93 9.40
CA PHE A 161 7.99 -29.83 10.27
C PHE A 161 6.76 -30.20 11.12
N ARG A 162 6.63 -31.45 11.58
CA ARG A 162 5.61 -31.76 12.59
C ARG A 162 5.98 -31.03 13.88
N LYS A 163 5.12 -30.09 14.31
CA LYS A 163 5.00 -29.83 15.74
C LYS A 163 4.43 -31.12 16.34
N GLU A 164 5.14 -31.65 17.32
CA GLU A 164 4.70 -32.80 18.09
C GLU A 164 3.25 -32.61 18.53
N GLU A 165 2.48 -33.69 18.41
CA GLU A 165 1.09 -33.78 18.82
C GLU A 165 0.95 -33.27 20.26
N VAL A 166 0.14 -32.22 20.45
CA VAL A 166 -0.43 -31.84 21.75
C VAL A 166 -1.93 -31.99 21.67
#